data_AF-A0A7N4V4P1-F1
#
_entry.id   AF-A0A7N4V4P1-F1
#
_cell.length_a   1.000
_cell.length_b   1.000
_cell.length_c   1.000
_cell.angle_alpha   90.00
_cell.angle_beta   90.00
_cell.angle_gamma   90.00
#
_symmetry.space_group_name_H-M   'P 1'
#
loop_
_entity.id
_entity.type
_entity.pdbx_description
1 polymer ?
#
loop_
_entity_poly.entity_id
_entity_poly.type
_entity_poly.pdbx_seq_one_letter_code
_entity_poly.pdbx_strand_id
1 'polypeptide(L)'
;MSHGHSHGGGGGCRCAAEHEEPPEQRGLAYGLYLRIDLERLQCLNESREGSGRGVFKPWEERADRTKFVESDADEELLFNIPFTGNVKLKGIIIMGGEDDSHPSEMRLFKNIPQMSFDDTDREPDQTFSLNRDLTGELEYATKISRFSNVCHLSIHISKNFGADTTKVFYIGLRGEWTEMRRHEVTICNYEASANPADHKVQQVTPQTHFIS
;
A
#
# COMPACT_ATOMS: atom_id res chain seq x y z
N MET A 1 -58.26 0.28 45.53
CA MET A 1 -57.25 -0.76 45.23
C MET A 1 -56.51 -0.32 43.96
N SER A 2 -55.73 0.78 43.94
CA SER A 2 -54.35 1.00 44.41
C SER A 2 -53.30 -0.03 43.99
N HIS A 3 -52.22 0.50 43.39
CA HIS A 3 -50.87 -0.06 43.09
C HIS A 3 -50.70 -0.76 41.74
N GLY A 4 -49.65 -0.48 40.95
CA GLY A 4 -48.50 0.39 41.17
C GLY A 4 -47.57 0.42 39.94
N HIS A 5 -46.85 1.54 39.80
CA HIS A 5 -45.77 1.76 38.84
C HIS A 5 -44.52 0.96 39.24
N SER A 6 -43.75 0.46 38.26
CA SER A 6 -42.35 0.07 38.48
C SER A 6 -41.48 0.49 37.27
N HIS A 7 -40.52 1.35 37.56
CA HIS A 7 -39.42 1.73 36.68
C HIS A 7 -38.31 0.69 36.80
N GLY A 8 -37.81 0.18 35.67
CA GLY A 8 -36.59 -0.62 35.61
C GLY A 8 -35.61 0.05 34.65
N GLY A 9 -34.61 0.73 35.21
CA GLY A 9 -33.51 1.30 34.47
C GLY A 9 -32.59 0.24 33.87
N GLY A 10 -31.91 0.61 32.79
CA GLY A 10 -30.90 -0.20 32.13
C GLY A 10 -30.10 0.65 31.17
N GLY A 11 -29.24 1.51 31.71
CA GLY A 11 -28.10 2.02 30.95
C GLY A 11 -27.11 0.89 30.74
N GLY A 12 -26.58 0.76 29.52
CA GLY A 12 -25.59 -0.27 29.25
C GLY A 12 -25.31 -0.45 27.76
N CYS A 13 -24.21 0.18 27.33
CA CYS A 13 -23.37 -0.25 26.22
C CYS A 13 -24.00 -0.30 24.82
N ARG A 14 -23.80 0.79 24.07
CA ARG A 14 -23.60 0.68 22.62
C ARG A 14 -22.31 -0.12 22.41
N CYS A 15 -22.43 -1.44 22.36
CA CYS A 15 -21.41 -2.26 21.71
C CYS A 15 -21.33 -1.73 20.28
N ALA A 16 -20.17 -1.16 19.93
CA ALA A 16 -19.83 -0.97 18.54
C ALA A 16 -19.84 -2.37 17.93
N ALA A 17 -20.94 -2.73 17.29
CA ALA A 17 -20.97 -3.88 16.40
C ALA A 17 -19.89 -3.57 15.36
N GLU A 18 -18.76 -4.27 15.47
CA GLU A 18 -17.83 -4.38 14.37
C GLU A 18 -18.68 -4.83 13.20
N HIS A 19 -18.86 -3.92 12.23
CA HIS A 19 -19.70 -4.16 11.07
C HIS A 19 -18.96 -5.21 10.25
N GLU A 20 -19.20 -6.48 10.55
CA GLU A 20 -18.76 -7.58 9.70
C GLU A 20 -19.50 -7.40 8.38
N GLU A 21 -18.81 -6.82 7.40
CA GLU A 21 -19.38 -6.60 6.08
C GLU A 21 -19.77 -7.97 5.49
N PRO A 22 -20.97 -8.08 4.89
CA PRO A 22 -21.44 -9.30 4.28
C PRO A 22 -20.39 -9.92 3.33
N PRO A 23 -20.30 -11.26 3.21
CA PRO A 23 -19.32 -11.92 2.37
C PRO A 23 -19.28 -11.40 0.92
N GLU A 24 -20.45 -11.01 0.41
CA GLU A 24 -20.66 -10.45 -0.93
C GLU A 24 -19.98 -9.07 -1.11
N GLN A 25 -19.90 -8.28 -0.04
CA GLN A 25 -19.21 -6.99 -0.03
C GLN A 25 -17.70 -7.15 0.14
N ARG A 26 -17.23 -8.25 0.78
CA ARG A 26 -15.80 -8.54 0.92
C ARG A 26 -15.12 -8.71 -0.45
N GLY A 27 -15.74 -9.40 -1.39
CA GLY A 27 -15.20 -9.54 -2.75
C GLY A 27 -14.91 -8.22 -3.46
N LEU A 28 -15.80 -7.21 -3.27
CA LEU A 28 -15.60 -5.85 -3.78
C LEU A 28 -14.53 -5.08 -3.00
N ALA A 29 -14.47 -5.26 -1.68
CA ALA A 29 -13.49 -4.61 -0.81
C ALA A 29 -12.04 -5.05 -1.14
N TYR A 30 -11.85 -6.30 -1.58
CA TYR A 30 -10.56 -6.86 -2.03
C TYR A 30 -10.27 -6.64 -3.53
N GLY A 31 -11.03 -5.76 -4.20
CA GLY A 31 -10.87 -5.47 -5.62
C GLY A 31 -9.58 -4.74 -6.02
N LEU A 32 -8.69 -4.41 -5.05
CA LEU A 32 -7.43 -3.74 -5.35
C LEU A 32 -6.50 -4.58 -6.25
N TYR A 33 -6.65 -5.90 -6.27
CA TYR A 33 -5.86 -6.77 -7.16
C TYR A 33 -5.99 -6.37 -8.64
N LEU A 34 -7.17 -5.88 -9.08
CA LEU A 34 -7.42 -5.40 -10.44
C LEU A 34 -6.66 -4.11 -10.78
N ARG A 35 -6.15 -3.41 -9.76
CA ARG A 35 -5.44 -2.14 -9.89
C ARG A 35 -3.94 -2.30 -9.75
N ILE A 36 -3.46 -3.51 -9.49
CA ILE A 36 -2.05 -3.87 -9.48
C ILE A 36 -1.58 -3.99 -10.93
N ASP A 37 -0.46 -3.35 -11.25
CA ASP A 37 0.24 -3.60 -12.51
C ASP A 37 1.02 -4.91 -12.36
N LEU A 38 0.36 -6.02 -12.69
CA LEU A 38 0.96 -7.35 -12.57
C LEU A 38 2.18 -7.48 -13.49
N GLU A 39 2.25 -6.81 -14.63
CA GLU A 39 3.39 -6.90 -15.56
C GLU A 39 4.68 -6.34 -14.97
N ARG A 40 4.55 -5.29 -14.17
CA ARG A 40 5.69 -4.66 -13.48
C ARG A 40 5.87 -5.14 -12.05
N LEU A 41 5.01 -6.03 -11.56
CA LEU A 41 5.17 -6.65 -10.25
C LEU A 41 6.44 -7.49 -10.24
N GLN A 42 7.28 -7.26 -9.25
CA GLN A 42 8.50 -8.03 -9.03
C GLN A 42 8.41 -8.74 -7.69
N CYS A 43 8.79 -10.01 -7.65
CA CYS A 43 8.98 -10.76 -6.43
C CYS A 43 10.45 -11.18 -6.38
N LEU A 44 11.14 -10.84 -5.30
CA LEU A 44 12.52 -11.24 -5.07
C LEU A 44 12.56 -12.45 -4.13
N ASN A 45 13.56 -13.30 -4.34
CA ASN A 45 13.77 -14.57 -3.65
C ASN A 45 12.66 -15.60 -3.88
N GLU A 46 11.90 -15.52 -4.97
CA GLU A 46 10.98 -16.58 -5.39
C GLU A 46 11.73 -17.73 -6.07
N SER A 47 11.44 -18.97 -5.69
CA SER A 47 12.08 -20.17 -6.28
C SER A 47 11.72 -20.37 -7.75
N ARG A 48 10.50 -19.96 -8.13
CA ARG A 48 10.06 -19.97 -9.53
C ARG A 48 9.75 -18.56 -10.00
N GLU A 49 10.46 -18.11 -11.02
CA GLU A 49 10.24 -16.80 -11.64
C GLU A 49 8.78 -16.60 -12.06
N GLY A 50 8.20 -15.48 -11.62
CA GLY A 50 6.83 -15.07 -11.90
C GLY A 50 5.77 -15.74 -11.01
N SER A 51 6.16 -16.61 -10.07
CA SER A 51 5.20 -17.28 -9.18
C SER A 51 4.54 -16.32 -8.17
N GLY A 52 5.26 -15.30 -7.73
CA GLY A 52 4.78 -14.22 -6.86
C GLY A 52 3.68 -13.36 -7.49
N ARG A 53 3.52 -13.39 -8.82
CA ARG A 53 2.36 -12.74 -9.49
C ARG A 53 1.08 -13.56 -9.30
N GLY A 54 1.21 -14.88 -9.18
CA GLY A 54 0.09 -15.82 -9.10
C GLY A 54 -0.66 -15.80 -7.77
N VAL A 55 -0.06 -15.24 -6.71
CA VAL A 55 -0.69 -15.15 -5.38
C VAL A 55 -1.66 -13.97 -5.24
N PHE A 56 -1.57 -12.98 -6.16
CA PHE A 56 -2.53 -11.88 -6.25
C PHE A 56 -3.68 -12.29 -7.16
N LYS A 57 -4.77 -12.73 -6.56
CA LYS A 57 -5.95 -13.26 -7.26
C LYS A 57 -7.25 -12.73 -6.64
N PRO A 58 -8.41 -12.95 -7.29
CA PRO A 58 -9.69 -12.56 -6.73
C PRO A 58 -9.95 -13.25 -5.38
N TRP A 59 -10.73 -12.60 -4.52
CA TRP A 59 -11.15 -13.15 -3.22
C TRP A 59 -11.85 -14.51 -3.32
N GLU A 60 -12.61 -14.74 -4.38
CA GLU A 60 -13.32 -16.00 -4.65
C GLU A 60 -12.36 -17.16 -4.95
N GLU A 61 -11.21 -16.87 -5.57
CA GLU A 61 -10.19 -17.87 -5.93
C GLU A 61 -9.20 -18.11 -4.79
N ARG A 62 -9.40 -17.49 -3.62
CA ARG A 62 -8.43 -17.57 -2.51
C ARG A 62 -8.14 -19.02 -2.08
N ALA A 63 -9.14 -19.89 -2.10
CA ALA A 63 -9.04 -21.31 -1.77
C ALA A 63 -8.25 -22.15 -2.79
N ASP A 64 -7.97 -21.61 -3.98
CA ASP A 64 -7.20 -22.31 -5.01
C ASP A 64 -5.70 -22.40 -4.66
N ARG A 65 -5.25 -23.55 -4.17
CA ARG A 65 -3.84 -23.77 -3.79
C ARG A 65 -2.93 -24.14 -4.98
N THR A 66 -3.43 -24.12 -6.22
CA THR A 66 -2.61 -24.48 -7.39
C THR A 66 -1.54 -23.44 -7.71
N LYS A 67 -1.80 -22.16 -7.38
CA LYS A 67 -0.86 -21.06 -7.54
C LYS A 67 -0.31 -20.68 -6.18
N PHE A 68 1.01 -20.74 -6.06
CA PHE A 68 1.73 -20.36 -4.86
C PHE A 68 3.10 -19.81 -5.24
N VAL A 69 3.68 -19.07 -4.31
CA VAL A 69 5.09 -18.66 -4.32
C VAL A 69 5.77 -19.35 -3.14
N GLU A 70 6.96 -19.86 -3.39
CA GLU A 70 7.86 -20.43 -2.39
C GLU A 70 9.19 -19.68 -2.50
N SER A 71 9.84 -19.43 -1.37
CA SER A 71 11.17 -18.84 -1.36
C SER A 71 12.27 -19.83 -1.77
N ASP A 72 13.33 -19.35 -2.40
CA ASP A 72 14.35 -20.22 -3.00
C ASP A 72 15.47 -20.64 -2.03
N ALA A 73 15.98 -19.69 -1.25
CA ALA A 73 17.20 -19.89 -0.45
C ALA A 73 16.96 -19.86 1.06
N ASP A 74 16.06 -18.98 1.52
CA ASP A 74 15.78 -18.74 2.93
C ASP A 74 14.29 -18.40 3.11
N GLU A 75 13.88 -18.04 4.33
CA GLU A 75 12.49 -17.68 4.66
C GLU A 75 12.03 -16.31 4.14
N GLU A 76 12.90 -15.48 3.56
CA GLU A 76 12.59 -14.11 3.21
C GLU A 76 11.92 -14.01 1.83
N LEU A 77 10.93 -13.13 1.69
CA LEU A 77 10.30 -12.83 0.40
C LEU A 77 10.01 -11.34 0.30
N LEU A 78 10.32 -10.73 -0.84
CA LEU A 78 10.04 -9.31 -1.07
C LEU A 78 9.17 -9.12 -2.32
N PHE A 79 7.98 -8.56 -2.13
CA PHE A 79 7.06 -8.23 -3.22
C PHE A 79 7.07 -6.73 -3.47
N ASN A 80 7.41 -6.31 -4.68
CA ASN A 80 7.32 -4.94 -5.15
C ASN A 80 6.08 -4.79 -6.04
N ILE A 81 5.07 -4.11 -5.51
CA ILE A 81 3.72 -4.05 -6.08
C ILE A 81 3.47 -2.63 -6.58
N PRO A 82 3.64 -2.37 -7.89
CA PRO A 82 3.22 -1.11 -8.49
C PRO A 82 1.69 -1.08 -8.66
N PHE A 83 1.07 0.02 -8.26
CA PHE A 83 -0.33 0.29 -8.56
C PHE A 83 -0.47 1.18 -9.78
N THR A 84 -1.57 1.01 -10.49
CA THR A 84 -1.97 1.84 -11.66
C THR A 84 -2.47 3.24 -11.27
N GLY A 85 -2.60 3.52 -9.97
CA GLY A 85 -3.04 4.81 -9.45
C GLY A 85 -2.79 4.89 -7.96
N ASN A 86 -3.48 5.83 -7.30
CA ASN A 86 -3.29 6.04 -5.88
C ASN A 86 -4.21 5.13 -5.05
N VAL A 87 -3.63 4.38 -4.12
CA VAL A 87 -4.36 3.46 -3.24
C VAL A 87 -4.32 3.96 -1.80
N LYS A 88 -5.50 3.94 -1.17
CA LYS A 88 -5.65 3.99 0.28
C LYS A 88 -5.82 2.58 0.81
N LEU A 89 -4.75 2.02 1.36
CA LEU A 89 -4.75 0.68 1.93
C LEU A 89 -5.47 0.72 3.29
N LYS A 90 -6.40 -0.22 3.49
CA LYS A 90 -7.15 -0.39 4.74
C LYS A 90 -6.74 -1.66 5.46
N GLY A 91 -6.53 -2.75 4.72
CA GLY A 91 -6.13 -4.02 5.31
C GLY A 91 -5.43 -4.93 4.30
N ILE A 92 -4.78 -5.96 4.84
CA ILE A 92 -4.11 -7.01 4.07
C ILE A 92 -4.52 -8.36 4.65
N ILE A 93 -4.71 -9.33 3.77
CA ILE A 93 -4.85 -10.75 4.11
C ILE A 93 -3.68 -11.49 3.47
N ILE A 94 -3.08 -12.41 4.23
CA ILE A 94 -2.05 -13.32 3.74
C ILE A 94 -2.45 -14.72 4.14
N MET A 95 -2.40 -15.65 3.18
CA MET A 95 -2.52 -17.08 3.45
C MET A 95 -1.21 -17.78 3.10
N GLY A 96 -0.62 -18.41 4.11
CA GLY A 96 0.63 -19.15 3.97
C GLY A 96 0.47 -20.66 3.88
N GLY A 97 1.63 -21.34 3.97
CA GLY A 97 1.76 -22.78 4.17
C GLY A 97 0.86 -23.37 5.24
N GLU A 98 0.50 -24.66 5.10
CA GLU A 98 -0.18 -25.42 6.16
C GLU A 98 0.77 -25.80 7.32
N ASP A 99 2.08 -25.76 7.04
CA ASP A 99 3.14 -26.12 7.98
C ASP A 99 3.83 -24.88 8.58
N ASP A 100 5.06 -25.04 9.08
CA ASP A 100 5.88 -23.97 9.64
C ASP A 100 6.39 -22.97 8.57
N SER A 101 6.15 -23.25 7.28
CA SER A 101 6.44 -22.35 6.15
C SER A 101 5.46 -21.19 6.03
N HIS A 102 4.47 -21.08 6.93
CA HIS A 102 3.58 -19.92 6.99
C HIS A 102 4.37 -18.68 7.45
N PRO A 103 4.19 -17.50 6.83
CA PRO A 103 4.87 -16.30 7.27
C PRO A 103 4.41 -15.89 8.67
N SER A 104 5.34 -15.48 9.52
CA SER A 104 5.09 -15.08 10.91
C SER A 104 5.31 -13.58 11.13
N GLU A 105 6.10 -12.93 10.27
CA GLU A 105 6.35 -11.49 10.34
C GLU A 105 6.27 -10.88 8.94
N MET A 106 5.49 -9.81 8.81
CA MET A 106 5.38 -9.01 7.60
C MET A 106 5.69 -7.56 7.91
N ARG A 107 6.50 -6.92 7.06
CA ARG A 107 6.84 -5.50 7.07
C ARG A 107 6.34 -4.86 5.79
N LEU A 108 5.73 -3.69 5.93
CA LEU A 108 5.23 -2.91 4.81
C LEU A 108 6.06 -1.64 4.63
N PHE A 109 6.34 -1.33 3.38
CA PHE A 109 7.00 -0.09 2.96
C PHE A 109 6.19 0.53 1.83
N LYS A 110 6.00 1.85 1.88
CA LYS A 110 5.25 2.57 0.85
C LYS A 110 6.18 3.43 -0.01
N ASN A 111 5.86 3.50 -1.30
CA ASN A 111 6.44 4.42 -2.28
C ASN A 111 7.96 4.32 -2.45
N ILE A 112 8.52 3.12 -2.24
CA ILE A 112 9.92 2.80 -2.55
C ILE A 112 9.94 1.93 -3.80
N PRO A 113 10.06 2.50 -5.01
CA PRO A 113 10.07 1.70 -6.22
C PRO A 113 11.28 0.77 -6.24
N GLN A 114 11.08 -0.47 -6.67
CA GLN A 114 12.17 -1.46 -6.84
C GLN A 114 12.98 -1.68 -5.55
N MET A 115 12.29 -1.81 -4.42
CA MET A 115 12.92 -2.09 -3.13
C MET A 115 13.74 -3.40 -3.21
N SER A 116 14.92 -3.37 -2.61
CA SER A 116 15.81 -4.54 -2.48
C SER A 116 15.89 -5.00 -1.02
N PHE A 117 16.53 -6.15 -0.76
CA PHE A 117 16.75 -6.62 0.60
C PHE A 117 17.65 -5.66 1.41
N ASP A 118 18.59 -4.95 0.77
CA ASP A 118 19.41 -3.93 1.43
C ASP A 118 18.58 -2.75 1.96
N ASP A 119 17.44 -2.45 1.33
CA ASP A 119 16.53 -1.40 1.78
C ASP A 119 15.69 -1.83 3.00
N THR A 120 15.65 -3.12 3.34
CA THR A 120 14.80 -3.66 4.41
C THR A 120 15.31 -3.33 5.82
N ASP A 121 16.55 -2.87 5.93
CA ASP A 121 17.15 -2.33 7.16
C ASP A 121 16.53 -0.99 7.59
N ARG A 122 15.78 -0.34 6.70
CA ARG A 122 15.04 0.89 7.01
C ARG A 122 13.87 0.62 7.94
N GLU A 123 13.43 1.66 8.64
CA GLU A 123 12.22 1.58 9.45
C GLU A 123 11.00 1.30 8.56
N PRO A 124 10.29 0.17 8.75
CA PRO A 124 9.09 -0.12 8.00
C PRO A 124 7.95 0.83 8.38
N ASP A 125 7.10 1.19 7.41
CA ASP A 125 5.91 2.01 7.68
C ASP A 125 4.97 1.32 8.68
N GLN A 126 4.87 0.00 8.61
CA GLN A 126 4.15 -0.82 9.57
C GLN A 126 4.65 -2.28 9.56
N THR A 127 4.79 -2.86 10.75
CA THR A 127 5.12 -4.28 10.95
C THR A 127 3.92 -5.01 11.54
N PHE A 128 3.74 -6.25 11.14
CA PHE A 128 2.69 -7.15 11.61
C PHE A 128 3.31 -8.47 12.08
N SER A 129 2.89 -8.93 13.25
CA SER A 129 3.05 -10.31 13.66
C SER A 129 1.88 -11.08 13.10
N LEU A 130 2.16 -11.99 12.18
CA LEU A 130 1.16 -12.83 11.54
C LEU A 130 0.90 -14.08 12.38
N ASN A 131 -0.34 -14.56 12.36
CA ASN A 131 -0.74 -15.87 12.84
C ASN A 131 -0.97 -16.82 11.67
N ARG A 132 -0.88 -18.12 11.93
CA ARG A 132 -1.20 -19.15 10.94
C ARG A 132 -2.66 -19.04 10.55
N ASP A 133 -2.92 -18.80 9.27
CA ASP A 133 -4.25 -18.72 8.71
C ASP A 133 -4.33 -19.46 7.36
N LEU A 134 -5.12 -20.53 7.35
CA LEU A 134 -5.31 -21.41 6.19
C LEU A 134 -6.58 -21.09 5.40
N THR A 135 -7.49 -20.31 5.99
CA THR A 135 -8.81 -19.98 5.45
C THR A 135 -8.87 -18.54 4.91
N GLY A 136 -7.90 -17.70 5.29
CA GLY A 136 -7.80 -16.31 4.85
C GLY A 136 -8.85 -15.44 5.50
N GLU A 137 -9.20 -15.75 6.75
CA GLU A 137 -10.19 -15.02 7.55
C GLU A 137 -9.54 -13.90 8.36
N LEU A 138 -8.24 -13.99 8.61
CA LEU A 138 -7.50 -13.05 9.43
C LEU A 138 -7.03 -11.85 8.61
N GLU A 139 -7.72 -10.73 8.82
CA GLU A 139 -7.36 -9.46 8.21
C GLU A 139 -6.45 -8.62 9.13
N TYR A 140 -5.35 -8.13 8.56
CA TYR A 140 -4.44 -7.22 9.23
C TYR A 140 -4.75 -5.79 8.83
N ALA A 141 -5.37 -5.05 9.75
CA ALA A 141 -5.71 -3.65 9.55
C ALA A 141 -4.46 -2.75 9.49
N THR A 142 -4.31 -2.02 8.40
CA THR A 142 -3.24 -1.03 8.22
C THR A 142 -3.65 0.31 8.81
N LYS A 143 -2.65 1.10 9.24
CA LYS A 143 -2.87 2.48 9.68
C LYS A 143 -3.18 3.34 8.46
N ILE A 144 -4.47 3.56 8.19
CA ILE A 144 -4.95 4.32 7.03
C ILE A 144 -4.23 5.68 6.88
N SER A 145 -3.93 6.36 7.97
CA SER A 145 -3.18 7.64 7.96
C SER A 145 -1.78 7.53 7.39
N ARG A 146 -1.12 6.37 7.50
CA ARG A 146 0.19 6.09 6.91
C ARG A 146 0.09 5.62 5.46
N PHE A 147 -1.00 4.94 5.10
CA PHE A 147 -1.19 4.28 3.80
C PHE A 147 -2.32 4.89 2.96
N SER A 148 -2.54 6.21 3.03
CA SER A 148 -3.58 6.89 2.24
C SER A 148 -3.17 7.28 0.83
N ASN A 149 -1.86 7.30 0.55
CA ASN A 149 -1.29 7.71 -0.72
C ASN A 149 -0.21 6.72 -1.20
N VAL A 150 -0.62 5.51 -1.54
CA VAL A 150 0.28 4.41 -1.94
C VAL A 150 0.22 4.22 -3.45
N CYS A 151 1.34 4.49 -4.12
CA CYS A 151 1.53 4.22 -5.55
C CYS A 151 2.38 2.97 -5.78
N HIS A 152 3.30 2.69 -4.85
CA HIS A 152 4.09 1.47 -4.82
C HIS A 152 4.03 0.89 -3.41
N LEU A 153 3.74 -0.39 -3.29
CA LEU A 153 3.75 -1.10 -2.01
C LEU A 153 4.80 -2.19 -2.06
N SER A 154 5.73 -2.16 -1.11
CA SER A 154 6.66 -3.25 -0.92
C SER A 154 6.26 -4.04 0.32
N ILE A 155 6.00 -5.33 0.13
CA ILE A 155 5.68 -6.28 1.20
C ILE A 155 6.90 -7.14 1.41
N HIS A 156 7.53 -6.99 2.57
CA HIS A 156 8.65 -7.82 2.99
C HIS A 156 8.16 -8.83 4.01
N ILE A 157 8.32 -10.11 3.72
CA ILE A 157 8.16 -11.19 4.67
C ILE A 157 9.56 -11.52 5.18
N SER A 158 9.81 -11.25 6.46
CA SER A 158 11.14 -11.40 7.06
C SER A 158 11.32 -12.74 7.77
N LYS A 159 10.23 -13.38 8.22
CA LYS A 159 10.26 -14.61 9.02
C LYS A 159 9.05 -15.48 8.77
N ASN A 160 9.23 -16.76 9.01
CA ASN A 160 8.17 -17.76 9.09
C ASN A 160 8.14 -18.43 10.49
N PHE A 161 7.30 -19.45 10.66
CA PHE A 161 7.13 -20.14 11.93
C PHE A 161 8.22 -21.17 12.27
N GLY A 162 9.32 -21.23 11.51
CA GLY A 162 10.49 -22.08 11.78
C GLY A 162 10.83 -23.08 10.67
N ALA A 163 10.35 -22.88 9.45
CA ALA A 163 10.74 -23.68 8.28
C ALA A 163 11.88 -23.00 7.51
N ASP A 164 12.59 -23.76 6.69
CA ASP A 164 13.69 -23.23 5.86
C ASP A 164 13.19 -22.31 4.73
N THR A 165 11.97 -22.54 4.25
CA THR A 165 11.35 -21.76 3.17
C THR A 165 9.97 -21.25 3.57
N THR A 166 9.56 -20.13 2.99
CA THR A 166 8.25 -19.53 3.18
C THR A 166 7.37 -19.80 1.97
N LYS A 167 6.13 -20.23 2.24
CA LYS A 167 5.11 -20.46 1.20
C LYS A 167 3.94 -19.52 1.39
N VAL A 168 3.51 -18.89 0.30
CA VAL A 168 2.33 -18.03 0.25
C VAL A 168 1.43 -18.47 -0.90
N PHE A 169 0.14 -18.66 -0.61
CA PHE A 169 -0.88 -19.03 -1.59
C PHE A 169 -1.73 -17.84 -2.03
N TYR A 170 -1.88 -16.84 -1.16
CA TYR A 170 -2.75 -15.71 -1.42
C TYR A 170 -2.30 -14.46 -0.69
N ILE A 171 -2.33 -13.33 -1.40
CA ILE A 171 -2.23 -12.01 -0.82
C ILE A 171 -3.44 -11.18 -1.28
N GLY A 172 -4.29 -10.82 -0.33
CA GLY A 172 -5.46 -9.97 -0.54
C GLY A 172 -5.19 -8.57 -0.05
N LEU A 173 -5.42 -7.55 -0.89
CA LEU A 173 -5.29 -6.14 -0.52
C LEU A 173 -6.69 -5.52 -0.44
N ARG A 174 -7.02 -4.96 0.73
CA ARG A 174 -8.28 -4.25 0.95
C ARG A 174 -8.07 -2.75 0.99
N GLY A 175 -8.88 -2.00 0.25
CA GLY A 175 -8.80 -0.54 0.30
C GLY A 175 -9.55 0.16 -0.81
N GLU A 176 -9.25 1.44 -0.97
CA GLU A 176 -9.87 2.29 -1.99
C GLU A 176 -8.81 2.68 -3.02
N TRP A 177 -9.15 2.55 -4.30
CA TRP A 177 -8.34 3.08 -5.38
C TRP A 177 -8.92 4.40 -5.86
N THR A 178 -8.02 5.32 -6.18
CA THR A 178 -8.34 6.62 -6.76
C THR A 178 -7.46 6.84 -7.98
N GLU A 179 -8.05 7.37 -9.05
CA GLU A 179 -7.31 7.70 -10.25
C GLU A 179 -6.23 8.72 -9.92
N MET A 180 -4.98 8.39 -10.24
CA MET A 180 -3.88 9.32 -10.07
C MET A 180 -4.02 10.41 -11.13
N ARG A 181 -4.60 11.54 -10.75
CA ARG A 181 -4.57 12.75 -11.57
C ARG A 181 -3.11 13.15 -11.73
N ARG A 182 -2.49 12.79 -12.85
CA ARG A 182 -1.26 13.43 -13.29
C ARG A 182 -1.59 14.92 -13.39
N HIS A 183 -1.20 15.70 -12.40
CA HIS A 183 -1.03 17.12 -12.64
C HIS A 183 0.10 17.18 -13.67
N GLU A 184 -0.27 17.32 -14.95
CA GLU A 184 0.60 18.04 -15.86
C GLU A 184 0.95 19.33 -15.11
N VAL A 185 2.21 19.46 -14.73
CA VAL A 185 2.72 20.72 -14.22
C VAL A 185 2.59 21.68 -15.38
N THR A 186 1.42 22.30 -15.52
CA THR A 186 1.29 23.55 -16.23
C THR A 186 2.18 24.49 -15.44
N ILE A 187 3.43 24.61 -15.88
CA ILE A 187 4.28 25.72 -15.51
C ILE A 187 3.55 26.94 -16.06
N CYS A 188 2.64 27.49 -15.26
CA CYS A 188 2.17 28.85 -15.42
C CYS A 188 3.37 29.73 -15.12
N ASN A 189 4.29 29.87 -16.08
CA ASN A 189 5.14 31.05 -16.15
C ASN A 189 4.21 32.21 -16.51
N TYR A 190 3.46 32.68 -15.50
CA TYR A 190 2.77 33.93 -15.54
C TYR A 190 3.82 35.01 -15.27
N GLU A 191 4.12 35.76 -16.32
CA GLU A 191 4.81 37.06 -16.35
C GLU A 191 6.35 37.06 -16.28
N ALA A 192 6.98 36.85 -17.44
CA ALA A 192 8.23 37.53 -17.78
C ALA A 192 8.13 38.16 -19.17
N SER A 193 7.09 38.96 -19.41
CA SER A 193 7.14 39.97 -20.46
C SER A 193 7.88 41.16 -19.87
N ALA A 194 9.14 41.37 -20.26
CA ALA A 194 9.86 42.59 -19.90
C ALA A 194 9.02 43.80 -20.37
N ASN A 195 8.60 44.64 -19.42
CA ASN A 195 7.91 45.90 -19.71
C ASN A 195 8.91 46.85 -20.41
N PRO A 196 8.67 47.31 -21.65
CA PRO A 196 9.59 48.19 -22.36
C PRO A 196 9.76 49.59 -21.74
N ALA A 197 9.05 49.91 -20.66
CA ALA A 197 9.07 51.20 -20.00
C ALA A 197 10.18 51.39 -18.94
N ASP A 198 10.94 50.35 -18.55
CA ASP A 198 11.88 50.44 -17.41
C ASP A 198 13.37 50.60 -17.78
N HIS A 199 13.71 50.68 -19.07
CA HIS A 199 15.06 51.08 -19.48
C HIS A 199 15.20 52.61 -19.55
N LYS A 200 15.51 53.25 -18.42
CA LYS A 200 16.05 54.62 -18.43
C LYS A 200 17.49 54.57 -18.96
N VAL A 201 17.66 54.90 -20.23
CA VAL A 201 18.97 55.13 -20.84
C VAL A 201 19.58 56.38 -20.18
N GLN A 202 20.58 56.21 -19.32
CA GLN A 202 21.42 57.32 -18.89
C GLN A 202 22.26 57.75 -20.09
N GLN A 203 21.90 58.90 -20.66
CA GLN A 203 22.73 59.59 -21.64
C GLN A 203 24.05 59.99 -20.96
N VAL A 204 25.13 59.29 -21.29
CA VAL A 204 26.49 59.75 -20.98
C VAL A 204 26.81 60.84 -22.01
N THR A 205 26.69 62.10 -21.61
CA THR A 205 27.14 63.25 -22.42
C THR A 205 28.67 63.30 -22.40
N PRO A 206 29.36 63.28 -23.55
CA PRO A 206 30.80 63.53 -23.57
C PRO A 206 31.05 65.02 -23.36
N GLN A 207 31.76 65.38 -22.27
CA GLN A 207 32.25 66.75 -22.07
C GLN A 207 33.37 67.06 -23.05
N THR A 208 33.05 67.81 -24.10
CA THR A 208 34.02 68.53 -24.92
C THR A 208 34.48 69.78 -24.18
N HIS A 209 35.68 69.74 -23.60
CA HIS A 209 36.37 70.96 -23.17
C HIS A 209 37.28 71.45 -24.29
N PHE A 210 36.83 72.50 -24.99
CA PHE A 210 37.68 73.41 -25.74
C PHE A 210 38.12 74.54 -24.80
N ILE A 211 39.43 74.74 -24.63
CA ILE A 211 40.02 76.03 -24.25
C ILE A 211 41.31 76.23 -25.05
N SER A 212 41.47 77.48 -25.50
CA SER A 212 42.40 78.10 -26.44
C SER A 212 43.88 77.77 -26.37
#